data_AF-A0A7W0FT96-F1
#
_entry.id   AF-A0A7W0FT96-F1
#
_cell.length_a   1.000
_cell.length_b   1.000
_cell.length_c   1.000
_cell.angle_alpha   90.00
_cell.angle_beta   90.00
_cell.angle_gamma   90.00
#
_symmetry.space_group_name_H-M   'P 1'
#
loop_
_entity.id
_entity.type
_entity.pdbx_description
1 polymer ?
#
loop_
_entity_poly.entity_id
_entity_poly.type
_entity_poly.pdbx_seq_one_letter_code
_entity_poly.pdbx_strand_id
1 'polypeptide(L)'
;MSNFEEIEEVEETEEAIDKAVTHIRLDATQKSTLNWEDSILEAKQAVGQNARILWELDFGLFDRLLHPLPHLQQFKAFCLAIDHFRETVWSRFAEFSVGACLYHGPLDCIESITATHNERFPDWLSTYMETAQPESLDLLASAYNENSFLARLFCRDIALDYIKQLAGQLPYGAKPMIHPVLTKPLSPVEKAIFFNEEFYRPLELGQREGEEELEGLEIENEEAGAVEGALAICLPSTTHYCPKSIDLLNAACDELTGQGKSFRFIAEEALILRLGGLDELIVVPHTVSHQGKRKLQGFCAAGGRVITLGDKAIGLAQEFPFITWRS
;
A
#
# COMPACT_ATOMS: atom_id res chain seq x y z
N MET A 1 -45.64 41.44 -2.14
CA MET A 1 -45.22 41.25 -3.55
C MET A 1 -43.78 41.73 -3.64
N SER A 2 -42.85 40.82 -3.38
CA SER A 2 -41.41 41.09 -3.37
C SER A 2 -40.80 39.98 -4.21
N ASN A 3 -40.11 40.36 -5.28
CA ASN A 3 -39.47 39.48 -6.23
C ASN A 3 -38.47 38.56 -5.51
N PHE A 4 -38.73 37.25 -5.56
CA PHE A 4 -37.68 36.25 -5.44
C PHE A 4 -37.03 36.17 -6.81
N GLU A 5 -35.77 36.57 -6.90
CA GLU A 5 -34.94 36.32 -8.07
C GLU A 5 -34.72 34.81 -8.17
N GLU A 6 -35.16 34.24 -9.28
CA GLU A 6 -34.82 32.88 -9.72
C GLU A 6 -33.29 32.81 -9.86
N ILE A 7 -32.67 31.96 -9.05
CA ILE A 7 -31.28 31.56 -9.26
C ILE A 7 -31.35 30.48 -10.34
N GLU A 8 -30.84 30.79 -11.54
CA GLU A 8 -30.64 29.82 -12.60
C GLU A 8 -29.70 28.72 -12.09
N GLU A 9 -30.18 27.47 -12.13
CA GLU A 9 -29.35 26.28 -12.03
C GLU A 9 -28.40 26.30 -13.24
N VAL A 10 -27.16 26.74 -13.00
CA VAL A 10 -26.07 26.54 -13.93
C VAL A 10 -25.72 25.06 -13.86
N GLU A 11 -26.04 24.32 -14.92
CA GLU A 11 -25.50 22.97 -15.15
C GLU A 11 -23.97 23.11 -15.19
N GLU A 12 -23.31 22.75 -14.08
CA GLU A 12 -21.86 22.60 -13.99
C GLU A 12 -21.44 21.48 -14.95
N THR A 13 -21.04 21.85 -16.15
CA THR A 13 -20.24 20.96 -16.99
C THR A 13 -18.95 20.67 -16.24
N GLU A 14 -18.83 19.45 -15.71
CA GLU A 14 -17.65 18.86 -15.05
C GLU A 14 -16.43 18.78 -16.00
N GLU A 15 -15.95 19.90 -16.53
CA GLU A 15 -14.55 19.98 -16.90
C GLU A 15 -13.77 20.02 -15.58
N ALA A 16 -13.16 18.88 -15.25
CA ALA A 16 -12.26 18.72 -14.13
C ALA A 16 -11.09 19.70 -14.27
N ILE A 17 -11.29 20.94 -13.83
CA ILE A 17 -10.20 21.85 -13.51
C ILE A 17 -9.44 21.13 -12.41
N ASP A 18 -8.24 20.66 -12.74
CA ASP A 18 -7.32 20.03 -11.82
C ASP A 18 -7.04 21.03 -10.69
N LYS A 19 -7.79 20.91 -9.60
CA LYS A 19 -7.70 21.84 -8.48
C LYS A 19 -6.41 21.49 -7.74
N ALA A 20 -5.47 22.43 -7.74
CA ALA A 20 -4.24 22.30 -6.96
C ALA A 20 -4.54 21.85 -5.53
N VAL A 21 -3.76 20.90 -5.02
CA VAL A 21 -3.88 20.38 -3.65
C VAL A 21 -2.83 21.04 -2.78
N THR A 22 -3.26 21.77 -1.76
CA THR A 22 -2.39 22.35 -0.74
C THR A 22 -2.29 21.41 0.46
N HIS A 23 -1.06 21.09 0.85
CA HIS A 23 -0.78 20.27 2.03
C HIS A 23 -0.60 21.17 3.26
N ILE A 24 -1.43 20.97 4.28
CA ILE A 24 -1.39 21.76 5.51
C ILE A 24 -1.10 20.84 6.68
N ARG A 25 0.03 21.08 7.36
CA ARG A 25 0.49 20.28 8.49
C ARG A 25 -0.10 20.77 9.80
N LEU A 26 -0.59 19.82 10.59
CA LEU A 26 -1.11 20.01 11.94
C LEU A 26 -0.24 19.23 12.92
N ASP A 27 0.43 19.93 13.84
CA ASP A 27 1.19 19.25 14.90
C ASP A 27 0.22 18.55 15.86
N ALA A 28 0.20 17.22 15.78
CA ALA A 28 -0.61 16.31 16.59
C ALA A 28 0.28 15.44 17.51
N THR A 29 1.54 15.84 17.73
CA THR A 29 2.46 15.14 18.62
C THR A 29 1.99 15.25 20.08
N GLN A 30 2.48 14.37 20.96
CA GLN A 30 2.16 14.42 22.40
C GLN A 30 2.59 15.71 23.11
N LYS A 31 3.51 16.48 22.53
CA LYS A 31 3.97 17.76 23.07
C LYS A 31 3.19 18.95 22.50
N SER A 32 2.33 18.71 21.50
CA SER A 32 1.55 19.75 20.85
C SER A 32 0.60 20.44 21.84
N THR A 33 0.44 21.74 21.67
CA THR A 33 -0.60 22.52 22.35
C THR A 33 -1.95 22.43 21.63
N LEU A 34 -1.98 21.77 20.46
CA LEU A 34 -3.11 21.70 19.53
C LEU A 34 -3.64 23.07 19.09
N ASN A 35 -2.83 24.13 19.22
CA ASN A 35 -3.17 25.43 18.66
C ASN A 35 -2.81 25.46 17.17
N TRP A 36 -3.83 25.38 16.32
CA TRP A 36 -3.69 25.38 14.86
C TRP A 36 -4.24 26.64 14.20
N GLU A 37 -4.25 27.78 14.89
CA GLU A 37 -4.75 29.05 14.35
C GLU A 37 -4.05 29.46 13.05
N ASP A 38 -2.72 29.30 12.98
CA ASP A 38 -1.93 29.61 11.79
C ASP A 38 -2.28 28.68 10.62
N SER A 39 -2.38 27.37 10.86
CA SER A 39 -2.79 26.37 9.84
C SER A 39 -4.23 26.62 9.35
N ILE A 40 -5.13 27.08 10.23
CA ILE A 40 -6.50 27.47 9.85
C ILE A 40 -6.50 28.73 8.98
N LEU A 41 -5.60 29.69 9.23
CA LEU A 41 -5.44 30.88 8.39
C LEU A 41 -4.91 30.49 7.01
N GLU A 42 -3.92 29.61 6.94
CA GLU A 42 -3.39 29.04 5.70
C GLU A 42 -4.50 28.33 4.90
N ALA A 43 -5.32 27.52 5.57
CA ALA A 43 -6.45 26.84 4.95
C ALA A 43 -7.47 27.80 4.32
N LYS A 44 -7.78 28.91 5.00
CA LYS A 44 -8.65 29.95 4.44
C LYS A 44 -8.06 30.59 3.17
N GLN A 45 -6.74 30.78 3.16
CA GLN A 45 -6.05 31.32 1.98
C GLN A 45 -6.10 30.32 0.82
N ALA A 46 -5.85 29.03 1.08
CA ALA A 46 -5.94 27.96 0.08
C ALA A 46 -7.35 27.85 -0.52
N VAL A 47 -8.40 27.88 0.31
CA VAL A 47 -9.79 27.90 -0.16
C VAL A 47 -10.08 29.15 -1.00
N GLY A 48 -9.57 30.32 -0.60
CA GLY A 48 -9.70 31.56 -1.37
C GLY A 48 -9.02 31.50 -2.75
N GLN A 49 -8.04 30.61 -2.91
CA GLN A 49 -7.36 30.32 -4.18
C GLN A 49 -8.00 29.14 -4.95
N ASN A 50 -9.16 28.65 -4.51
CA ASN A 50 -9.87 27.49 -5.06
C ASN A 50 -9.03 26.18 -5.02
N ALA A 51 -8.05 26.09 -4.12
CA ALA A 51 -7.28 24.87 -3.89
C ALA A 51 -8.05 23.90 -2.97
N ARG A 52 -7.78 22.60 -3.14
CA ARG A 52 -8.22 21.55 -2.20
C ARG A 52 -7.19 21.37 -1.10
N ILE A 53 -7.59 20.85 0.05
CA ILE A 53 -6.69 20.71 1.21
C ILE A 53 -6.46 19.24 1.55
N LEU A 54 -5.20 18.83 1.67
CA LEU A 54 -4.80 17.60 2.33
C LEU A 54 -4.23 17.93 3.72
N TRP A 55 -4.86 17.41 4.77
CA TRP A 55 -4.42 17.66 6.14
C TRP A 55 -3.37 16.64 6.57
N GLU A 56 -2.16 17.07 6.88
CA GLU A 56 -1.09 16.21 7.38
C GLU A 56 -1.06 16.25 8.92
N LEU A 57 -1.63 15.22 9.56
CA LEU A 57 -1.64 15.09 11.02
C LEU A 57 -0.30 14.52 11.49
N ASP A 58 0.60 15.39 11.98
CA ASP A 58 1.91 14.96 12.46
C ASP A 58 1.84 14.45 13.90
N PHE A 59 1.69 13.13 14.06
CA PHE A 59 1.76 12.49 15.38
C PHE A 59 3.19 12.19 15.85
N GLY A 60 4.21 12.36 15.00
CA GLY A 60 5.58 11.93 15.27
C GLY A 60 5.72 10.41 15.41
N LEU A 61 4.99 9.64 14.59
CA LEU A 61 5.01 8.17 14.67
C LEU A 61 6.39 7.60 14.29
N PHE A 62 6.78 6.56 15.03
CA PHE A 62 7.98 5.71 14.84
C PHE A 62 9.35 6.37 15.07
N ASP A 63 9.54 7.65 14.78
CA ASP A 63 10.81 8.36 14.96
C ASP A 63 10.84 9.28 16.20
N ARG A 64 9.69 9.86 16.56
CA ARG A 64 9.55 10.91 17.58
C ARG A 64 8.58 10.53 18.71
N LEU A 65 8.27 9.24 18.85
CA LEU A 65 7.42 8.74 19.93
C LEU A 65 8.12 8.89 21.30
N LEU A 66 7.35 9.30 22.30
CA LEU A 66 7.83 9.35 23.69
C LEU A 66 7.84 7.98 24.37
N HIS A 67 6.94 7.11 23.94
CA HIS A 67 6.76 5.78 24.47
C HIS A 67 6.61 4.73 23.34
N PRO A 68 6.86 3.45 23.63
CA PRO A 68 6.55 2.35 22.72
C PRO A 68 5.13 2.42 22.14
N LEU A 69 4.93 1.92 20.91
CA LEU A 69 3.61 1.94 20.23
C LEU A 69 2.45 1.41 21.10
N PRO A 70 2.59 0.31 21.89
CA PRO A 70 1.48 -0.21 22.69
C PRO A 70 1.08 0.67 23.88
N HIS A 71 1.80 1.78 24.13
CA HIS A 71 1.54 2.63 25.28
C HIS A 71 0.17 3.32 25.16
N LEU A 72 -0.80 2.85 25.96
CA LEU A 72 -2.20 3.25 25.86
C LEU A 72 -2.43 4.76 26.06
N GLN A 73 -1.70 5.41 26.96
CA GLN A 73 -1.89 6.85 27.20
C GLN A 73 -1.43 7.70 26.01
N GLN A 74 -0.37 7.26 25.33
CA GLN A 74 0.12 7.90 24.10
C GLN A 74 -0.92 7.76 22.98
N PHE A 75 -1.46 6.56 22.79
CA PHE A 75 -2.54 6.35 21.82
C PHE A 75 -3.77 7.22 22.13
N LYS A 76 -4.20 7.31 23.39
CA LYS A 76 -5.30 8.19 23.80
C LYS A 76 -5.02 9.67 23.55
N ALA A 77 -3.77 10.12 23.71
CA ALA A 77 -3.39 11.49 23.38
C ALA A 77 -3.53 11.77 21.88
N PHE A 78 -3.16 10.81 21.02
CA PHE A 78 -3.39 10.92 19.58
C PHE A 78 -4.88 10.94 19.22
N CYS A 79 -5.71 10.12 19.89
CA CYS A 79 -7.16 10.19 19.70
C CYS A 79 -7.72 11.57 20.06
N LEU A 80 -7.26 12.18 21.17
CA LEU A 80 -7.67 13.54 21.55
C LEU A 80 -7.27 14.59 20.51
N ALA A 81 -6.09 14.44 19.87
CA ALA A 81 -5.70 15.31 18.77
C ALA A 81 -6.62 15.14 17.56
N ILE A 82 -7.04 13.91 17.23
CA ILE A 82 -8.00 13.65 16.14
C ILE A 82 -9.40 14.21 16.47
N ASP A 83 -9.85 14.09 17.71
CA ASP A 83 -11.11 14.70 18.16
C ASP A 83 -11.05 16.23 18.03
N HIS A 84 -9.93 16.84 18.42
CA HIS A 84 -9.72 18.27 18.22
C HIS A 84 -9.76 18.66 16.73
N PHE A 85 -9.08 17.88 15.87
CA PHE A 85 -9.13 18.06 14.40
C PHE A 85 -10.55 18.00 13.86
N ARG A 86 -11.35 17.03 14.30
CA ARG A 86 -12.76 16.91 13.92
C ARG A 86 -13.54 18.18 14.27
N GLU A 87 -13.37 18.68 15.49
CA GLU A 87 -14.17 19.80 16.01
C GLU A 87 -13.75 21.16 15.44
N THR A 88 -12.44 21.41 15.31
CA THR A 88 -11.93 22.76 14.99
C THR A 88 -11.58 22.96 13.53
N VAL A 89 -11.15 21.90 12.84
CA VAL A 89 -10.67 21.97 11.45
C VAL A 89 -11.68 21.32 10.52
N TRP A 90 -11.94 20.02 10.67
CA TRP A 90 -12.75 19.26 9.71
C TRP A 90 -14.17 19.81 9.59
N SER A 91 -14.82 20.14 10.70
CA SER A 91 -16.18 20.72 10.72
C SER A 91 -16.34 22.00 9.88
N ARG A 92 -15.25 22.71 9.60
CA ARG A 92 -15.23 23.97 8.84
C ARG A 92 -14.77 23.80 7.40
N PHE A 93 -13.90 22.83 7.14
CA PHE A 93 -13.21 22.69 5.86
C PHE A 93 -13.53 21.36 5.14
N ALA A 94 -14.43 20.53 5.66
CA ALA A 94 -14.75 19.21 5.09
C ALA A 94 -15.03 19.26 3.58
N GLU A 95 -15.84 20.22 3.13
CA GLU A 95 -16.20 20.37 1.71
C GLU A 95 -15.01 20.71 0.81
N PHE A 96 -13.95 21.33 1.35
CA PHE A 96 -12.74 21.73 0.62
C PHE A 96 -11.58 20.74 0.81
N SER A 97 -11.77 19.70 1.64
CA SER A 97 -10.72 18.77 2.01
C SER A 97 -10.72 17.54 1.09
N VAL A 98 -9.53 17.03 0.77
CA VAL A 98 -9.34 15.75 0.07
C VAL A 98 -9.38 14.60 1.08
N GLY A 99 -8.74 14.77 2.23
CA GLY A 99 -8.62 13.74 3.25
C GLY A 99 -7.69 14.18 4.40
N ALA A 100 -7.28 13.21 5.20
CA ALA A 100 -6.31 13.39 6.27
C ALA A 100 -5.18 12.36 6.12
N CYS A 101 -3.96 12.83 5.89
CA CYS A 101 -2.75 12.03 5.92
C CYS A 101 -2.34 11.80 7.38
N LEU A 102 -2.43 10.55 7.82
CA LEU A 102 -2.14 10.12 9.19
C LEU A 102 -0.66 9.79 9.41
N TYR A 103 0.07 9.55 8.33
CA TYR A 103 1.47 9.21 8.40
C TYR A 103 2.17 9.55 7.10
N HIS A 104 3.27 10.28 7.21
CA HIS A 104 4.22 10.51 6.14
C HIS A 104 5.61 10.15 6.64
N GLY A 105 6.24 9.17 6.00
CA GLY A 105 7.56 8.70 6.40
C GLY A 105 7.76 7.20 6.23
N PRO A 106 8.89 6.69 6.75
CA PRO A 106 9.31 5.31 6.54
C PRO A 106 8.44 4.26 7.25
N LEU A 107 7.96 3.26 6.52
CA LEU A 107 7.23 2.10 7.10
C LEU A 107 8.14 0.91 7.43
N ASP A 108 9.39 0.94 6.97
CA ASP A 108 10.42 -0.05 7.23
C ASP A 108 11.29 0.30 8.45
N CYS A 109 10.76 1.10 9.38
CA CYS A 109 11.40 1.49 10.63
C CYS A 109 11.57 0.32 11.61
N ILE A 110 12.62 -0.47 11.38
CA ILE A 110 12.99 -1.60 12.22
C ILE A 110 13.30 -1.13 13.65
N GLU A 111 14.21 -0.17 13.83
CA GLU A 111 14.79 0.13 15.16
C GLU A 111 13.75 0.46 16.24
N SER A 112 12.69 1.23 15.92
CA SER A 112 11.67 1.62 16.89
C SER A 112 10.61 0.54 17.12
N ILE A 113 10.27 -0.23 16.09
CA ILE A 113 9.22 -1.24 16.15
C ILE A 113 9.75 -2.55 16.76
N THR A 114 10.95 -2.98 16.38
CA THR A 114 11.51 -4.29 16.74
C THR A 114 11.91 -4.33 18.21
N ALA A 115 12.52 -3.27 18.72
CA ALA A 115 12.84 -3.12 20.14
C ALA A 115 11.61 -3.34 21.06
N THR A 116 10.40 -3.12 20.55
CA THR A 116 9.15 -3.18 21.31
C THR A 116 8.26 -4.38 20.96
N HIS A 117 8.49 -5.05 19.82
CA HIS A 117 7.61 -6.11 19.31
C HIS A 117 8.35 -7.38 18.85
N ASN A 118 9.64 -7.53 19.13
CA ASN A 118 10.39 -8.74 18.74
C ASN A 118 9.72 -10.04 19.19
N GLU A 119 9.02 -10.04 20.33
CA GLU A 119 8.26 -11.20 20.83
C GLU A 119 7.10 -11.61 19.92
N ARG A 120 6.56 -10.70 19.12
CA ARG A 120 5.46 -10.96 18.17
C ARG A 120 5.94 -11.43 16.81
N PHE A 121 7.23 -11.31 16.52
CA PHE A 121 7.76 -11.68 15.21
C PHE A 121 7.55 -13.17 14.88
N PRO A 122 7.76 -14.13 15.80
CA PRO A 122 7.48 -15.54 15.53
C PRO A 122 6.00 -15.81 15.22
N ASP A 123 5.10 -15.21 15.99
CA ASP A 123 3.64 -15.36 15.80
C ASP A 123 3.20 -14.78 14.46
N TRP A 124 3.69 -13.58 14.13
CA TRP A 124 3.48 -12.95 12.82
C TRP A 124 4.02 -13.84 11.69
N LEU A 125 5.26 -14.31 11.82
CA LEU A 125 5.91 -15.15 10.81
C LEU A 125 5.12 -16.46 10.58
N SER A 126 4.57 -17.05 11.65
CA SER A 126 3.75 -18.26 11.56
C SER A 126 2.46 -18.06 10.76
N THR A 127 1.88 -16.85 10.81
CA THR A 127 0.70 -16.46 10.03
C THR A 127 1.04 -16.33 8.53
N TYR A 128 2.27 -15.89 8.23
CA TYR A 128 2.77 -15.66 6.88
C TYR A 128 3.37 -16.90 6.21
N MET A 129 3.66 -17.93 7.00
CA MET A 129 4.34 -19.14 6.56
C MET A 129 3.58 -20.38 7.02
N GLU A 130 2.27 -20.45 6.75
CA GLU A 130 1.41 -21.59 7.13
C GLU A 130 1.96 -22.95 6.64
N THR A 131 2.84 -22.94 5.63
CA THR A 131 3.45 -24.14 5.03
C THR A 131 4.87 -24.44 5.52
N ALA A 132 5.48 -23.58 6.33
CA ALA A 132 6.80 -23.82 6.88
C ALA A 132 6.74 -24.84 8.03
N GLN A 133 7.64 -25.82 7.99
CA GLN A 133 7.84 -26.72 9.14
C GLN A 133 8.28 -25.89 10.35
N PRO A 134 7.83 -26.21 11.58
CA PRO A 134 8.18 -25.45 12.79
C PRO A 134 9.69 -25.24 12.98
N GLU A 135 10.50 -26.24 12.64
CA GLU A 135 11.96 -26.18 12.72
C GLU A 135 12.56 -25.11 11.79
N SER A 136 11.88 -24.80 10.69
CA SER A 136 12.30 -23.72 9.76
C SER A 136 11.94 -22.33 10.29
N LEU A 137 10.91 -22.22 11.14
CA LEU A 137 10.53 -20.94 11.75
C LEU A 137 11.58 -20.48 12.77
N ASP A 138 12.11 -21.38 13.59
CA ASP A 138 13.19 -21.05 14.53
C ASP A 138 14.48 -20.65 13.81
N LEU A 139 14.79 -21.31 12.69
CA LEU A 139 15.93 -20.96 11.82
C LEU A 139 15.73 -19.59 11.14
N LEU A 140 14.51 -19.26 10.71
CA LEU A 140 14.21 -17.97 10.10
C LEU A 140 14.14 -16.83 11.12
N ALA A 141 13.60 -17.10 12.31
CA ALA A 141 13.58 -16.16 13.43
C ALA A 141 14.98 -15.91 13.98
N SER A 142 15.85 -16.92 13.99
CA SER A 142 17.27 -16.75 14.35
C SER A 142 18.11 -16.14 13.22
N ALA A 143 17.71 -16.33 11.96
CA ALA A 143 18.26 -15.62 10.80
C ALA A 143 17.66 -14.21 10.62
N TYR A 144 16.89 -13.73 11.59
CA TYR A 144 16.39 -12.37 11.61
C TYR A 144 17.56 -11.40 11.48
N ASN A 145 17.67 -10.84 10.28
CA ASN A 145 18.51 -9.71 10.00
C ASN A 145 17.56 -8.52 9.87
N GLU A 146 17.84 -7.48 10.64
CA GLU A 146 17.16 -6.18 10.56
C GLU A 146 17.06 -5.69 9.10
N ASN A 147 18.00 -6.05 8.24
CA ASN A 147 17.99 -5.65 6.84
C ASN A 147 17.12 -6.53 5.91
N SER A 148 16.57 -7.64 6.41
CA SER A 148 15.79 -8.57 5.60
C SER A 148 14.45 -7.98 5.17
N PHE A 149 13.98 -8.35 3.98
CA PHE A 149 12.69 -7.91 3.47
C PHE A 149 11.52 -8.32 4.39
N LEU A 150 11.60 -9.52 4.98
CA LEU A 150 10.61 -10.01 5.95
C LEU A 150 10.51 -9.11 7.19
N ALA A 151 11.65 -8.63 7.72
CA ALA A 151 11.65 -7.67 8.83
C ALA A 151 10.93 -6.36 8.46
N ARG A 152 11.10 -5.88 7.21
CA ARG A 152 10.43 -4.68 6.72
C ARG A 152 8.92 -4.89 6.57
N LEU A 153 8.49 -6.05 6.06
CA LEU A 153 7.07 -6.40 5.99
C LEU A 153 6.43 -6.48 7.38
N PHE A 154 7.13 -7.06 8.35
CA PHE A 154 6.67 -7.08 9.74
C PHE A 154 6.51 -5.67 10.32
N CYS A 155 7.49 -4.79 10.10
CA CYS A 155 7.43 -3.40 10.55
C CYS A 155 6.27 -2.65 9.90
N ARG A 156 6.10 -2.81 8.58
CA ARG A 156 4.97 -2.26 7.84
C ARG A 156 3.65 -2.71 8.44
N ASP A 157 3.45 -4.00 8.69
CA ASP A 157 2.18 -4.51 9.20
C ASP A 157 1.84 -3.97 10.59
N ILE A 158 2.81 -3.93 11.52
CA ILE A 158 2.61 -3.33 12.84
C ILE A 158 2.27 -1.85 12.73
N ALA A 159 2.99 -1.12 11.87
CA ALA A 159 2.76 0.29 11.64
C ALA A 159 1.35 0.53 11.07
N LEU A 160 0.94 -0.23 10.06
CA LEU A 160 -0.37 -0.14 9.44
C LEU A 160 -1.48 -0.49 10.42
N ASP A 161 -1.34 -1.53 11.24
CA ASP A 161 -2.33 -1.87 12.26
C ASP A 161 -2.52 -0.74 13.27
N TYR A 162 -1.45 -0.05 13.66
CA TYR A 162 -1.53 1.11 14.54
C TYR A 162 -2.22 2.31 13.84
N ILE A 163 -1.82 2.62 12.60
CA ILE A 163 -2.38 3.73 11.83
C ILE A 163 -3.85 3.48 11.51
N LYS A 164 -4.26 2.25 11.20
CA LYS A 164 -5.66 1.89 10.97
C LYS A 164 -6.53 2.10 12.21
N GLN A 165 -6.00 1.86 13.41
CA GLN A 165 -6.70 2.16 14.64
C GLN A 165 -6.93 3.68 14.81
N LEU A 166 -5.94 4.51 14.45
CA LEU A 166 -6.09 5.97 14.42
C LEU A 166 -7.08 6.40 13.32
N ALA A 167 -7.02 5.79 12.14
CA ALA A 167 -7.94 6.07 11.04
C ALA A 167 -9.40 5.82 11.43
N GLY A 168 -9.66 4.79 12.24
CA GLY A 168 -10.99 4.54 12.80
C GLY A 168 -11.54 5.66 13.69
N GLN A 169 -10.68 6.60 14.13
CA GLN A 169 -11.07 7.78 14.91
C GLN A 169 -11.31 9.02 14.04
N LEU A 170 -11.00 8.99 12.74
CA LEU A 170 -11.22 10.16 11.88
C LEU A 170 -12.72 10.50 11.78
N PRO A 171 -13.05 11.78 11.53
CA PRO A 171 -14.43 12.18 11.30
C PRO A 171 -15.03 11.53 10.06
N TYR A 172 -16.36 11.35 10.06
CA TYR A 172 -17.07 10.80 8.91
C TYR A 172 -16.80 11.62 7.64
N GLY A 173 -16.55 10.93 6.54
CA GLY A 173 -16.21 11.52 5.24
C GLY A 173 -14.74 11.89 5.08
N ALA A 174 -13.93 11.91 6.14
CA ALA A 174 -12.48 12.09 6.00
C ALA A 174 -11.85 10.80 5.48
N LYS A 175 -11.26 10.88 4.28
CA LYS A 175 -10.48 9.79 3.72
C LYS A 175 -9.16 9.64 4.50
N PRO A 176 -8.89 8.49 5.13
CA PRO A 176 -7.60 8.26 5.76
C PRO A 176 -6.55 7.99 4.69
N MET A 177 -5.47 8.77 4.69
CA MET A 177 -4.36 8.62 3.76
C MET A 177 -3.06 8.35 4.50
N ILE A 178 -2.11 7.73 3.81
CA ILE A 178 -0.72 7.64 4.25
C ILE A 178 0.23 7.84 3.06
N HIS A 179 1.41 8.38 3.35
CA HIS A 179 2.47 8.64 2.38
C HIS A 179 3.72 7.88 2.82
N PRO A 180 3.78 6.57 2.56
CA PRO A 180 4.90 5.74 2.96
C PRO A 180 6.16 6.08 2.15
N VAL A 181 7.28 6.22 2.84
CA VAL A 181 8.60 6.42 2.23
C VAL A 181 9.42 5.14 2.36
N LEU A 182 10.21 4.80 1.35
CA LEU A 182 11.18 3.71 1.45
C LEU A 182 12.51 4.26 1.96
N THR A 183 13.05 3.74 3.06
CA THR A 183 14.42 4.13 3.48
C THR A 183 15.50 3.45 2.65
N LYS A 184 15.17 2.32 2.03
CA LYS A 184 16.07 1.47 1.28
C LYS A 184 15.40 1.06 -0.03
N PRO A 185 16.17 0.96 -1.12
CA PRO A 185 15.63 0.44 -2.36
C PRO A 185 15.09 -0.98 -2.14
N LEU A 186 14.01 -1.28 -2.86
CA LEU A 186 13.37 -2.58 -2.95
C LEU A 186 13.42 -3.02 -4.40
N SER A 187 13.52 -4.33 -4.64
CA SER A 187 13.32 -4.87 -5.99
C SER A 187 11.89 -4.61 -6.48
N PRO A 188 11.60 -4.71 -7.78
CA PRO A 188 10.24 -4.54 -8.28
C PRO A 188 9.22 -5.47 -7.62
N VAL A 189 9.59 -6.73 -7.40
CA VAL A 189 8.73 -7.71 -6.70
C VAL A 189 8.51 -7.30 -5.25
N GLU A 190 9.58 -6.90 -4.56
CA GLU A 190 9.51 -6.45 -3.17
C GLU A 190 8.64 -5.19 -3.04
N LYS A 191 8.79 -4.20 -3.93
CA LYS A 191 7.91 -3.01 -4.01
C LYS A 191 6.46 -3.45 -4.19
N ALA A 192 6.18 -4.35 -5.13
CA ALA A 192 4.83 -4.81 -5.42
C ALA A 192 4.17 -5.55 -4.25
N ILE A 193 4.94 -6.34 -3.50
CA ILE A 193 4.48 -6.99 -2.26
C ILE A 193 4.30 -5.96 -1.13
N PHE A 194 5.25 -5.04 -0.98
CA PHE A 194 5.27 -4.04 0.08
C PHE A 194 4.09 -3.06 -0.04
N PHE A 195 3.76 -2.65 -1.26
CA PHE A 195 2.67 -1.72 -1.60
C PHE A 195 1.38 -2.40 -2.07
N ASN A 196 1.21 -3.70 -1.80
CA ASN A 196 -0.05 -4.38 -2.12
C ASN A 196 -1.23 -3.70 -1.39
N GLU A 197 -2.16 -3.15 -2.17
CA GLU A 197 -3.30 -2.33 -1.73
C GLU A 197 -4.15 -2.99 -0.64
N GLU A 198 -4.25 -4.31 -0.61
CA GLU A 198 -5.05 -5.04 0.39
C GLU A 198 -4.54 -4.80 1.82
N PHE A 199 -3.23 -4.56 1.99
CA PHE A 199 -2.67 -4.24 3.31
C PHE A 199 -3.00 -2.83 3.77
N TYR A 200 -3.25 -1.91 2.84
CA TYR A 200 -3.46 -0.51 3.19
C TYR A 200 -4.91 -0.23 3.54
N ARG A 201 -5.87 -0.97 2.95
CA ARG A 201 -7.31 -0.78 3.24
C ARG A 201 -7.61 -0.77 4.75
N PRO A 202 -8.38 0.22 5.25
CA PRO A 202 -9.12 1.24 4.50
C PRO A 202 -8.31 2.52 4.14
N LEU A 203 -7.01 2.57 4.42
CA LEU A 203 -6.14 3.70 4.10
C LEU A 203 -5.93 3.81 2.59
N GLU A 204 -5.93 5.05 2.08
CA GLU A 204 -5.49 5.37 0.73
C GLU A 204 -3.98 5.66 0.73
N LEU A 205 -3.27 5.11 -0.26
CA LEU A 205 -1.87 5.46 -0.52
C LEU A 205 -1.85 6.79 -1.26
N GLY A 206 -1.31 7.83 -0.63
CA GLY A 206 -1.08 9.10 -1.29
C GLY A 206 0.26 9.12 -2.02
N GLN A 207 0.30 9.80 -3.16
CA GLN A 207 1.52 10.12 -3.89
C GLN A 207 1.79 11.62 -3.71
N ARG A 208 3.06 11.99 -3.50
CA ARG A 208 3.50 13.38 -3.47
C ARG A 208 4.38 13.63 -4.68
N GLU A 209 4.17 14.76 -5.36
CA GLU A 209 5.02 15.16 -6.49
C GLU A 209 6.50 15.16 -6.09
N GLY A 210 7.33 14.45 -6.86
CA GLY A 210 8.79 14.38 -6.67
C GLY A 210 9.28 13.34 -5.67
N GLU A 211 8.41 12.59 -5.01
CA GLU A 211 8.81 11.33 -4.35
C GLU A 211 8.96 10.24 -5.42
N GLU A 212 9.82 9.23 -5.18
CA GLU A 212 9.93 8.06 -6.07
C GLU A 212 8.51 7.56 -6.31
N GLU A 213 7.99 7.76 -7.52
CA GLU A 213 6.64 7.37 -7.83
C GLU A 213 6.51 5.88 -7.50
N LEU A 214 5.36 5.50 -6.94
CA LEU A 214 5.01 4.09 -6.78
C LEU A 214 4.87 3.38 -8.16
N GLU A 215 5.18 4.10 -9.25
CA GLU A 215 5.65 3.61 -10.54
C GLU A 215 6.62 2.43 -10.34
N GLY A 216 6.15 1.25 -10.69
CA GLY A 216 6.81 -0.01 -10.36
C GLY A 216 5.83 -1.15 -10.10
N LEU A 217 4.56 -0.85 -9.82
CA LEU A 217 3.49 -1.86 -9.85
C LEU A 217 3.13 -2.28 -11.28
N GLU A 218 3.26 -1.34 -12.23
CA GLU A 218 3.14 -1.58 -13.65
C GLU A 218 4.47 -1.16 -14.29
N ILE A 219 5.23 -2.12 -14.84
CA ILE A 219 6.44 -1.82 -15.60
C ILE A 219 5.97 -1.64 -17.04
N GLU A 220 5.45 -0.46 -17.32
CA GLU A 220 5.13 -0.03 -18.67
C GLU A 220 6.40 0.50 -19.31
N ASN A 221 6.84 -0.12 -20.41
CA ASN A 221 7.84 0.51 -21.26
C ASN A 221 7.12 1.63 -22.02
N GLU A 222 7.31 2.89 -21.62
CA GLU A 222 6.67 4.06 -22.24
C GLU A 222 6.92 4.18 -23.76
N GLU A 223 7.99 3.56 -24.28
CA GLU A 223 8.27 3.51 -25.72
C GLU A 223 7.41 2.49 -26.49
N ALA A 224 6.72 1.58 -25.79
CA ALA A 224 5.83 0.58 -26.35
C ALA A 224 4.38 1.07 -26.22
N GLY A 225 3.97 2.00 -27.07
CA GLY A 225 2.61 2.55 -27.08
C GLY A 225 1.54 1.46 -26.97
N ALA A 226 0.61 1.62 -26.03
CA ALA A 226 -0.49 0.70 -25.72
C ALA A 226 -0.06 -0.78 -25.73
N VAL A 227 0.39 -1.27 -24.57
CA VAL A 227 0.89 -2.63 -24.34
C VAL A 227 -0.05 -3.71 -24.91
N GLU A 228 0.15 -4.10 -26.17
CA GLU A 228 -0.20 -5.42 -26.70
C GLU A 228 0.79 -6.43 -26.09
N GLY A 229 0.60 -6.69 -24.80
CA GLY A 229 1.45 -7.56 -24.00
C GLY A 229 0.66 -8.05 -22.78
N ALA A 230 -0.12 -9.09 -23.00
CA ALA A 230 -1.07 -9.67 -22.05
C ALA A 230 -0.38 -10.56 -20.98
N LEU A 231 0.75 -10.09 -20.44
CA LEU A 231 1.60 -10.82 -19.48
C LEU A 231 1.49 -10.20 -18.09
N ALA A 232 1.26 -11.04 -17.08
CA ALA A 232 1.33 -10.62 -15.69
C ALA A 232 2.17 -11.60 -14.85
N ILE A 233 2.66 -11.10 -13.73
CA ILE A 233 3.29 -11.90 -12.68
C ILE A 233 2.34 -11.94 -11.48
N CYS A 234 1.90 -13.14 -11.11
CA CYS A 234 1.11 -13.34 -9.91
C CYS A 234 2.02 -13.26 -8.68
N LEU A 235 1.76 -12.31 -7.81
CA LEU A 235 2.38 -12.29 -6.49
C LEU A 235 1.78 -13.41 -5.62
N PRO A 236 2.57 -14.03 -4.75
CA PRO A 236 2.07 -14.97 -3.76
C PRO A 236 0.93 -14.39 -2.94
N SER A 237 0.02 -15.25 -2.46
CA SER A 237 -0.94 -14.83 -1.44
C SER A 237 -0.20 -14.30 -0.20
N THR A 238 -0.86 -13.40 0.51
CA THR A 238 -0.30 -12.77 1.71
C THR A 238 0.13 -13.79 2.76
N THR A 239 -0.44 -14.99 2.80
CA THR A 239 -0.11 -16.04 3.77
C THR A 239 0.91 -17.09 3.28
N HIS A 240 1.48 -16.90 2.08
CA HIS A 240 2.32 -17.91 1.42
C HIS A 240 3.67 -17.34 0.93
N TYR A 241 4.17 -16.28 1.56
CA TYR A 241 5.47 -15.71 1.20
C TYR A 241 6.63 -16.61 1.66
N CYS A 242 7.64 -16.76 0.80
CA CYS A 242 8.91 -17.32 1.22
C CYS A 242 10.07 -16.62 0.47
N PRO A 243 11.26 -16.48 1.09
CA PRO A 243 12.40 -15.82 0.42
C PRO A 243 12.73 -16.43 -0.95
N LYS A 244 12.67 -17.76 -1.04
CA LYS A 244 12.93 -18.48 -2.29
C LYS A 244 11.97 -18.11 -3.43
N SER A 245 10.69 -17.85 -3.13
CA SER A 245 9.74 -17.44 -4.16
C SER A 245 10.00 -16.01 -4.63
N ILE A 246 10.40 -15.13 -3.73
CA ILE A 246 10.80 -13.75 -4.05
C ILE A 246 12.03 -13.75 -4.95
N ASP A 247 13.05 -14.57 -4.64
CA ASP A 247 14.24 -14.70 -5.47
C ASP A 247 13.90 -15.21 -6.89
N LEU A 248 13.00 -16.19 -7.00
CA LEU A 248 12.52 -16.70 -8.30
C LEU A 248 11.78 -15.64 -9.10
N LEU A 249 10.91 -14.85 -8.45
CA LEU A 249 10.16 -13.77 -9.08
C LEU A 249 11.09 -12.64 -9.52
N ASN A 250 12.08 -12.27 -8.70
CA ASN A 250 13.07 -11.26 -9.05
C ASN A 250 13.87 -11.68 -10.28
N ALA A 251 14.37 -12.92 -10.31
CA ALA A 251 15.08 -13.45 -11.47
C ALA A 251 14.21 -13.43 -12.75
N ALA A 252 12.93 -13.75 -12.62
CA ALA A 252 11.99 -13.67 -13.75
C ALA A 252 11.77 -12.21 -14.20
N CYS A 253 11.64 -11.26 -13.27
CA CYS A 253 11.51 -9.84 -13.59
C CYS A 253 12.74 -9.30 -14.32
N ASP A 254 13.94 -9.59 -13.80
CA ASP A 254 15.20 -9.15 -14.42
C ASP A 254 15.33 -9.68 -15.85
N GLU A 255 14.89 -10.92 -16.08
CA GLU A 255 14.91 -11.55 -17.39
C GLU A 255 13.90 -10.94 -18.35
N LEU A 256 12.65 -10.71 -17.91
CA LEU A 256 11.62 -10.06 -18.75
C LEU A 256 12.03 -8.64 -19.12
N THR A 257 12.54 -7.88 -18.15
CA THR A 257 13.06 -6.53 -18.37
C THR A 257 14.24 -6.55 -19.33
N GLY A 258 15.17 -7.51 -19.18
CA GLY A 258 16.30 -7.69 -20.10
C GLY A 258 15.87 -8.07 -21.54
N GLN A 259 14.68 -8.66 -21.70
CA GLN A 259 14.05 -8.95 -23.00
C GLN A 259 13.21 -7.78 -23.54
N GLY A 260 13.08 -6.68 -22.79
CA GLY A 260 12.20 -5.56 -23.15
C GLY A 260 10.71 -5.91 -23.09
N LYS A 261 10.32 -6.97 -22.37
CA LYS A 261 8.91 -7.36 -22.20
C LYS A 261 8.29 -6.55 -21.08
N SER A 262 7.17 -5.90 -21.38
CA SER A 262 6.32 -5.26 -20.37
C SER A 262 5.50 -6.31 -19.62
N PHE A 263 5.28 -6.08 -18.33
CA PHE A 263 4.45 -6.92 -17.49
C PHE A 263 3.91 -6.11 -16.31
N ARG A 264 2.84 -6.63 -15.69
CA ARG A 264 2.27 -6.06 -14.47
C ARG A 264 2.23 -7.08 -13.34
N PHE A 265 2.27 -6.60 -12.10
CA PHE A 265 2.06 -7.45 -10.93
C PHE A 265 0.58 -7.56 -10.58
N ILE A 266 0.14 -8.77 -10.22
CA ILE A 266 -1.22 -9.01 -9.75
C ILE A 266 -1.16 -9.85 -8.47
N ALA A 267 -1.68 -9.31 -7.37
CA ALA A 267 -1.86 -10.08 -6.15
C ALA A 267 -2.82 -11.26 -6.38
N GLU A 268 -2.54 -12.42 -5.77
CA GLU A 268 -3.39 -13.60 -5.91
C GLU A 268 -4.85 -13.29 -5.53
N GLU A 269 -5.05 -12.47 -4.49
CA GLU A 269 -6.34 -12.00 -4.00
C GLU A 269 -7.11 -11.26 -5.11
N ALA A 270 -6.42 -10.45 -5.90
CA ALA A 270 -6.96 -9.58 -6.94
C ALA A 270 -7.11 -10.23 -8.32
N LEU A 271 -6.64 -11.47 -8.53
CA LEU A 271 -6.67 -12.15 -9.83
C LEU A 271 -8.03 -12.03 -10.53
N ILE A 272 -9.14 -12.40 -9.86
CA ILE A 272 -10.47 -12.40 -10.49
C ILE A 272 -10.84 -11.04 -11.12
N LEU A 273 -10.45 -9.94 -10.46
CA LEU A 273 -10.78 -8.59 -10.90
C LEU A 273 -9.83 -8.08 -11.99
N ARG A 274 -8.59 -8.57 -12.02
CA ARG A 274 -7.50 -8.08 -12.89
C ARG A 274 -7.08 -9.06 -14.00
N LEU A 275 -7.82 -10.14 -14.22
CA LEU A 275 -7.54 -11.11 -15.29
C LEU A 275 -7.94 -10.63 -16.70
N GLY A 276 -8.72 -9.56 -16.82
CA GLY A 276 -9.15 -9.02 -18.10
C GLY A 276 -7.96 -8.58 -18.97
N GLY A 277 -7.94 -9.04 -20.23
CA GLY A 277 -6.89 -8.72 -21.21
C GLY A 277 -5.55 -9.42 -20.98
N LEU A 278 -5.52 -10.51 -20.19
CA LEU A 278 -4.32 -11.33 -19.98
C LEU A 278 -4.37 -12.62 -20.79
N ASP A 279 -3.25 -12.96 -21.41
CA ASP A 279 -3.01 -14.20 -22.14
C ASP A 279 -2.07 -15.12 -21.36
N GLU A 280 -1.16 -14.52 -20.58
CA GLU A 280 -0.07 -15.20 -19.90
C GLU A 280 0.06 -14.73 -18.45
N LEU A 281 0.22 -15.67 -17.54
CA LEU A 281 0.38 -15.39 -16.11
C LEU A 281 1.52 -16.24 -15.53
N ILE A 282 2.57 -15.57 -15.08
CA ILE A 282 3.71 -16.20 -14.41
C ILE A 282 3.38 -16.40 -12.93
N VAL A 283 3.64 -17.60 -12.39
CA VAL A 283 3.33 -17.96 -11.00
C VAL A 283 4.44 -18.80 -10.38
N VAL A 284 4.57 -18.75 -9.05
CA VAL A 284 5.44 -19.67 -8.29
C VAL A 284 4.57 -20.79 -7.70
N PRO A 285 4.66 -22.04 -8.17
CA PRO A 285 3.66 -23.09 -7.90
C PRO A 285 3.42 -23.43 -6.43
N HIS A 286 4.46 -23.37 -5.60
CA HIS A 286 4.36 -23.74 -4.19
C HIS A 286 3.81 -22.62 -3.30
N THR A 287 3.62 -21.41 -3.84
CA THR A 287 3.03 -20.29 -3.11
C THR A 287 1.59 -19.99 -3.52
N VAL A 288 1.06 -20.72 -4.50
CA VAL A 288 -0.31 -20.56 -4.97
C VAL A 288 -1.24 -21.25 -3.98
N SER A 289 -2.18 -20.51 -3.39
CA SER A 289 -3.15 -21.09 -2.46
C SER A 289 -4.13 -22.05 -3.17
N HIS A 290 -4.89 -22.83 -2.41
CA HIS A 290 -5.98 -23.63 -2.97
C HIS A 290 -7.01 -22.79 -3.74
N GLN A 291 -7.30 -21.58 -3.27
CA GLN A 291 -8.21 -20.66 -3.96
C GLN A 291 -7.54 -20.08 -5.21
N GLY A 292 -6.26 -19.71 -5.13
CA GLY A 292 -5.43 -19.31 -6.26
C GLY A 292 -5.46 -20.33 -7.38
N LYS A 293 -5.24 -21.61 -7.05
CA LYS A 293 -5.31 -22.71 -8.03
C LYS A 293 -6.66 -22.77 -8.74
N ARG A 294 -7.78 -22.58 -8.03
CA ARG A 294 -9.12 -22.53 -8.66
C ARG A 294 -9.27 -21.32 -9.58
N LYS A 295 -8.76 -20.16 -9.19
CA LYS A 295 -8.75 -18.94 -10.04
C LYS A 295 -7.95 -19.19 -11.33
N LEU A 296 -6.76 -19.80 -11.21
CA LEU A 296 -5.91 -20.16 -12.34
C LEU A 296 -6.57 -21.20 -13.26
N GLN A 297 -7.32 -22.17 -12.72
CA GLN A 297 -8.10 -23.10 -13.54
C GLN A 297 -9.15 -22.37 -14.38
N GLY A 298 -9.84 -21.39 -13.80
CA GLY A 298 -10.78 -20.53 -14.52
C GLY A 298 -10.09 -19.74 -15.63
N PHE A 299 -8.91 -19.17 -15.34
CA PHE A 299 -8.09 -18.47 -16.33
C PHE A 299 -7.69 -19.38 -17.51
N CYS A 300 -7.19 -20.58 -17.23
CA CYS A 300 -6.83 -21.54 -18.28
C CYS A 300 -8.05 -22.00 -19.10
N ALA A 301 -9.22 -22.14 -18.47
CA ALA A 301 -10.46 -22.50 -19.15
C ALA A 301 -10.96 -21.40 -20.09
N ALA A 302 -10.62 -20.14 -19.81
CA ALA A 302 -10.90 -18.99 -20.67
C ALA A 302 -9.87 -18.81 -21.81
N GLY A 303 -8.86 -19.67 -21.91
CA GLY A 303 -7.83 -19.62 -22.95
C GLY A 303 -6.47 -19.09 -22.48
N GLY A 304 -6.35 -18.64 -21.23
CA GLY A 304 -5.10 -18.15 -20.67
C GLY A 304 -4.04 -19.25 -20.46
N ARG A 305 -2.77 -18.86 -20.44
CA ARG A 305 -1.61 -19.73 -20.24
C ARG A 305 -0.93 -19.41 -18.91
N VAL A 306 -0.65 -20.43 -18.12
CA VAL A 306 0.07 -20.28 -16.85
C VAL A 306 1.52 -20.71 -17.05
N ILE A 307 2.44 -19.83 -16.66
CA ILE A 307 3.87 -20.05 -16.78
C ILE A 307 4.43 -20.27 -15.38
N THR A 308 5.13 -21.37 -15.14
CA THR A 308 5.56 -21.73 -13.79
C THR A 308 7.04 -21.57 -13.55
N LEU A 309 7.37 -20.95 -12.41
CA LEU A 309 8.74 -20.75 -11.94
C LEU A 309 9.19 -21.88 -11.01
N GLY A 310 10.40 -22.40 -11.26
CA GLY A 310 10.99 -23.50 -10.51
C GLY A 310 10.61 -24.90 -11.05
N ASP A 311 10.91 -25.94 -10.27
CA ASP A 311 10.91 -27.33 -10.77
C ASP A 311 9.57 -28.07 -10.61
N LYS A 312 8.61 -27.48 -9.89
CA LYS A 312 7.33 -28.13 -9.56
C LYS A 312 6.22 -27.58 -10.45
N ALA A 313 5.33 -28.45 -10.91
CA ALA A 313 4.11 -28.04 -11.61
C ALA A 313 2.92 -27.91 -10.64
N ILE A 314 1.95 -27.06 -10.97
CA ILE A 314 0.65 -26.93 -10.28
C ILE A 314 -0.30 -28.05 -10.71
N GLY A 315 -0.15 -28.52 -11.96
CA GLY A 315 -1.03 -29.49 -12.62
C GLY A 315 -2.22 -28.83 -13.31
N LEU A 316 -2.00 -27.72 -14.03
CA LEU A 316 -3.02 -27.06 -14.84
C LEU A 316 -2.95 -27.52 -16.31
N ALA A 317 -4.05 -27.40 -17.04
CA ALA A 317 -4.14 -27.89 -18.43
C ALA A 317 -3.29 -27.08 -19.42
N GLN A 318 -3.16 -25.77 -19.20
CA GLN A 318 -2.37 -24.84 -20.02
C GLN A 318 -1.13 -24.34 -19.26
N GLU A 319 -0.40 -25.26 -18.65
CA GLU A 319 0.78 -24.95 -17.83
C GLU A 319 2.08 -25.18 -18.59
N PHE A 320 2.99 -24.20 -18.55
CA PHE A 320 4.30 -24.26 -19.22
C PHE A 320 5.42 -23.89 -18.23
N PRO A 321 6.50 -24.68 -18.13
CA PRO A 321 7.67 -24.27 -17.37
C PRO A 321 8.29 -23.00 -17.96
N PHE A 322 8.69 -22.05 -17.10
CA PHE A 322 9.25 -20.77 -17.52
C PHE A 322 10.46 -20.94 -18.45
N ILE A 323 11.33 -21.92 -18.17
CA ILE A 323 12.53 -22.22 -18.97
C ILE A 323 12.17 -22.60 -20.41
N THR A 324 11.08 -23.35 -20.61
CA THR A 324 10.60 -23.75 -21.93
C THR A 324 9.90 -22.59 -22.63
N TRP A 325 9.11 -21.81 -21.89
CA TRP A 325 8.37 -20.68 -22.43
C TRP A 325 9.27 -19.54 -22.92
N ARG A 326 10.41 -19.31 -22.25
CA ARG A 326 11.35 -18.24 -22.61
C ARG A 326 12.25 -18.55 -23.82
N SER A 327 12.33 -19.82 -24.23
CA SER A 327 13.25 -20.31 -25.27
C SER A 327 12.65 -20.11 -26.66
#